data_AF-A0A3D9E4R5-F1
#
_entry.id   AF-A0A3D9E4R5-F1
#
_cell.length_a   1.000
_cell.length_b   1.000
_cell.length_c   1.000
_cell.angle_alpha   90.00
_cell.angle_beta   90.00
_cell.angle_gamma   90.00
#
_symmetry.space_group_name_H-M   'P 1'
#
loop_
_entity.id
_entity.type
_entity.pdbx_description
1 polymer ?
#
loop_
_entity_poly.entity_id
_entity_poly.type
_entity_poly.pdbx_seq_one_letter_code
_entity_poly.pdbx_strand_id
1 'polypeptide(L)'
;MTISFDSDRHEALLVSLRVATNAIGAELDALERKADTLRSSWSGEARDAYDEAQNAWSACMRGFHGVLSNTNIVAASAGDSLRQAEQAVRSLWA
;
A
#
# COMPACT_ATOMS: atom_id res chain seq x y z
N MET A 1 -26.53 17.01 14.71
CA MET A 1 -26.06 16.12 13.63
C MET A 1 -24.57 15.95 13.81
N THR A 2 -24.15 15.02 14.68
CA THR A 2 -22.75 14.72 14.94
C THR A 2 -22.29 13.73 13.89
N ILE A 3 -21.39 14.16 13.02
CA ILE A 3 -20.66 13.27 12.12
C ILE A 3 -19.71 12.51 13.04
N SER A 4 -20.10 11.32 13.49
CA SER A 4 -19.25 10.47 14.31
C SER A 4 -18.21 9.82 13.41
N PHE A 5 -16.96 10.26 13.50
CA PHE A 5 -15.84 9.58 12.86
C PHE A 5 -15.49 8.34 13.71
N ASP A 6 -15.67 7.15 13.13
CA ASP A 6 -15.28 5.89 13.77
C ASP A 6 -13.77 5.69 13.57
N SER A 7 -12.99 6.25 14.50
CA SER A 7 -11.52 6.20 14.47
C SER A 7 -10.99 4.77 14.47
N ASP A 8 -11.66 3.86 15.20
CA ASP A 8 -11.24 2.47 15.33
C ASP A 8 -11.42 1.74 13.99
N ARG A 9 -12.53 1.98 13.29
CA ARG A 9 -12.77 1.43 11.96
C ARG A 9 -11.80 1.98 10.91
N HIS A 10 -11.43 3.26 11.02
CA HIS A 10 -10.45 3.88 10.14
C HIS A 10 -9.06 3.28 10.34
N GLU A 11 -8.62 3.12 11.59
CA GLU A 11 -7.35 2.48 11.93
C GLU A 11 -7.30 1.02 11.46
N ALA A 12 -8.38 0.26 11.67
CA ALA A 12 -8.50 -1.11 11.19
C ALA A 12 -8.38 -1.22 9.66
N LEU A 13 -8.96 -0.28 8.91
CA LEU A 13 -8.83 -0.22 7.46
C LEU A 13 -7.37 0.03 7.03
N LEU A 14 -6.66 0.93 7.72
CA LEU A 14 -5.26 1.23 7.42
C LEU A 14 -4.34 0.04 7.69
N VAL A 15 -4.60 -0.70 8.77
CA VAL A 15 -3.90 -1.96 9.06
C VAL A 15 -4.19 -2.99 7.96
N SER A 16 -5.45 -3.16 7.57
CA SER A 16 -5.83 -4.10 6.51
C SER A 16 -5.16 -3.75 5.17
N LEU A 17 -5.12 -2.47 4.80
CA LEU A 17 -4.43 -2.00 3.60
C LEU A 17 -2.93 -2.29 3.66
N ARG A 18 -2.28 -2.06 4.81
CA ARG A 18 -0.86 -2.38 5.00
C ARG A 18 -0.59 -3.87 4.84
N VAL A 19 -1.42 -4.72 5.46
CA VAL A 19 -1.29 -6.19 5.37
C VAL A 19 -1.47 -6.66 3.93
N ALA A 20 -2.50 -6.20 3.25
CA ALA A 20 -2.73 -6.54 1.84
C ALA A 20 -1.55 -6.10 0.95
N THR A 21 -1.02 -4.89 1.17
CA THR A 21 0.15 -4.38 0.44
C THR A 21 1.37 -5.28 0.63
N ASN A 22 1.68 -5.64 1.88
CA ASN A 22 2.81 -6.52 2.19
C ASN A 22 2.62 -7.93 1.59
N ALA A 23 1.40 -8.47 1.62
CA ALA A 23 1.09 -9.76 1.03
C ALA A 23 1.30 -9.76 -0.50
N ILE A 24 0.87 -8.70 -1.19
CA ILE A 24 1.12 -8.57 -2.63
C ILE A 24 2.63 -8.47 -2.89
N GLY A 25 3.37 -7.68 -2.11
CA GLY A 25 4.84 -7.62 -2.22
C GLY A 25 5.50 -9.00 -2.08
N ALA A 26 5.10 -9.80 -1.09
CA ALA A 26 5.66 -11.13 -0.87
C ALA A 26 5.34 -12.13 -2.00
N GLU A 27 4.12 -12.09 -2.55
CA GLU A 27 3.74 -12.95 -3.69
C GLU A 27 4.53 -12.57 -4.95
N LEU A 28 4.86 -11.28 -5.11
CA LEU A 28 5.69 -10.80 -6.21
C LEU A 28 7.14 -11.22 -6.08
N ASP A 29 7.73 -11.12 -4.90
CA ASP A 29 9.08 -11.64 -4.64
C ASP A 29 9.13 -13.16 -4.90
N ALA A 30 8.03 -13.87 -4.65
CA ALA A 30 7.91 -15.29 -4.98
C ALA A 30 7.79 -15.54 -6.49
N LEU A 31 7.02 -14.72 -7.20
CA LEU A 31 6.88 -14.80 -8.65
C LEU A 31 8.21 -14.51 -9.36
N GLU A 32 8.95 -13.49 -8.90
CA GLU A 32 10.27 -13.12 -9.42
C GLU A 32 11.28 -14.25 -9.24
N ARG A 33 11.34 -14.88 -8.06
CA ARG A 33 12.21 -16.04 -7.83
C ARG A 33 11.88 -17.23 -8.75
N LYS A 34 10.59 -17.49 -8.98
CA LYS A 34 10.14 -18.55 -9.91
C LYS A 34 10.55 -18.23 -11.34
N ALA A 35 10.38 -16.98 -11.74
CA ALA A 35 10.71 -16.54 -13.08
C ALA A 35 12.22 -16.47 -13.32
N ASP A 36 13.03 -16.10 -12.32
CA ASP A 36 14.49 -16.19 -12.36
C ASP A 36 14.98 -17.63 -12.55
N THR A 37 14.29 -18.59 -11.95
CA THR A 37 14.57 -20.01 -12.16
C THR A 37 14.29 -20.41 -13.62
N LEU A 38 13.17 -19.96 -14.18
CA LEU A 38 12.77 -20.18 -15.57
C LEU A 38 13.64 -19.42 -16.58
N ARG A 39 14.18 -18.27 -16.21
CA ARG A 39 15.06 -17.42 -17.03
C ARG A 39 16.32 -18.16 -17.46
N SER A 40 16.81 -19.09 -16.63
CA SER A 40 17.93 -19.97 -17.01
C SER A 40 17.61 -20.90 -18.19
N SER A 41 16.32 -21.13 -18.47
CA SER A 41 15.83 -21.95 -19.59
C SER A 41 15.42 -21.15 -20.83
N TRP A 42 15.35 -19.81 -20.74
CA TRP A 42 14.91 -18.94 -21.83
C TRP A 42 16.13 -18.32 -22.54
N SER A 43 16.22 -18.49 -23.86
CA SER A 43 17.30 -17.95 -24.69
C SER A 43 16.78 -16.90 -25.68
N GLY A 44 17.53 -15.82 -25.87
CA GLY A 44 17.25 -14.80 -26.88
C GLY A 44 15.99 -13.98 -26.60
N GLU A 45 15.12 -13.87 -27.59
CA GLU A 45 13.95 -12.98 -27.61
C GLU A 45 12.93 -13.23 -26.49
N ALA A 46 12.80 -14.48 -26.03
CA ALA A 46 11.93 -14.82 -24.89
C ALA A 46 12.44 -14.25 -23.56
N ARG A 47 13.77 -14.13 -23.41
CA ARG A 47 14.38 -13.50 -22.23
C ARG A 47 14.19 -11.99 -22.27
N ASP A 48 14.38 -11.38 -23.42
CA ASP A 48 14.25 -9.93 -23.59
C ASP A 48 12.80 -9.47 -23.35
N ALA A 49 11.82 -10.19 -23.92
CA ALA A 49 10.39 -9.91 -23.70
C ALA A 49 9.98 -10.08 -22.22
N TYR A 50 10.58 -11.06 -21.53
CA TYR A 50 10.35 -11.21 -20.10
C TYR A 50 10.99 -10.10 -19.28
N ASP A 51 12.25 -9.75 -19.55
CA ASP A 51 12.95 -8.69 -18.84
C ASP A 51 12.21 -7.34 -19.00
N GLU A 52 11.65 -7.06 -20.18
CA GLU A 52 10.80 -5.89 -20.41
C GLU A 52 9.50 -5.94 -19.59
N ALA A 53 8.77 -7.06 -19.63
CA ALA A 53 7.56 -7.25 -18.84
C ALA A 53 7.83 -7.14 -17.32
N GLN A 54 8.93 -7.72 -16.85
CA GLN A 54 9.35 -7.70 -15.45
C GLN A 54 9.71 -6.28 -15.00
N ASN A 55 10.39 -5.50 -15.85
CA ASN A 55 10.72 -4.11 -15.57
C ASN A 55 9.46 -3.22 -15.50
N ALA A 56 8.54 -3.38 -16.47
CA ALA A 56 7.28 -2.65 -16.49
C ALA A 56 6.42 -2.99 -15.26
N TRP A 57 6.33 -4.27 -14.93
CA TRP A 57 5.64 -4.75 -13.74
C TRP A 57 6.24 -4.18 -12.45
N SER A 58 7.56 -4.25 -12.30
CA SER A 58 8.29 -3.73 -11.14
C SER A 58 8.08 -2.22 -10.97
N ALA A 59 8.05 -1.46 -12.07
CA ALA A 59 7.78 -0.03 -12.03
C ALA A 59 6.34 0.26 -11.58
N CYS A 60 5.35 -0.46 -12.13
CA CYS A 60 3.95 -0.35 -11.73
C CYS A 60 3.78 -0.64 -10.23
N MET A 61 4.45 -1.69 -9.73
CA MET A 61 4.33 -2.10 -8.34
C MET A 61 4.97 -1.08 -7.37
N ARG A 62 6.15 -0.54 -7.71
CA ARG A 62 6.74 0.56 -6.92
C ARG A 62 5.81 1.77 -6.87
N GLY A 63 5.17 2.10 -7.98
CA GLY A 63 4.15 3.16 -8.03
C GLY A 63 2.96 2.85 -7.12
N PHE A 64 2.43 1.64 -7.19
CA PHE A 64 1.30 1.19 -6.37
C PHE A 64 1.62 1.23 -4.87
N HIS A 65 2.79 0.71 -4.45
CA HIS A 65 3.28 0.83 -3.08
C HIS A 65 3.45 2.29 -2.64
N GLY A 66 3.97 3.15 -3.51
CA GLY A 66 4.11 4.58 -3.24
C GLY A 66 2.76 5.24 -2.98
N VAL A 67 1.77 4.99 -3.84
CA VAL A 67 0.40 5.52 -3.69
C VAL A 67 -0.24 5.01 -2.40
N LEU A 68 -0.19 3.70 -2.13
CA LEU A 68 -0.75 3.12 -0.91
C LEU A 68 -0.10 3.66 0.36
N SER A 69 1.23 3.79 0.38
CA SER A 69 1.96 4.37 1.50
C SER A 69 1.54 5.83 1.73
N ASN A 70 1.46 6.62 0.66
CA ASN A 70 1.01 8.00 0.72
C ASN A 70 -0.45 8.12 1.21
N THR A 71 -1.36 7.31 0.68
CA THR A 71 -2.75 7.25 1.13
C THR A 71 -2.84 6.90 2.61
N ASN A 72 -2.01 5.97 3.09
CA ASN A 72 -1.97 5.60 4.49
C ASN A 72 -1.49 6.76 5.38
N ILE A 73 -0.45 7.49 4.96
CA ILE A 73 0.04 8.69 5.66
C ILE A 73 -1.05 9.78 5.73
N VAL A 74 -1.68 10.08 4.59
CA VAL A 74 -2.75 11.11 4.54
C VAL A 74 -3.92 10.71 5.42
N ALA A 75 -4.34 9.44 5.37
CA ALA A 75 -5.44 8.94 6.17
C ALA A 75 -5.12 8.97 7.68
N ALA A 76 -3.90 8.62 8.09
CA ALA A 76 -3.47 8.74 9.48
C ALA A 76 -3.50 10.20 9.96
N SER A 77 -2.97 11.13 9.15
CA SER A 77 -2.97 12.56 9.48
C SER A 77 -4.36 13.17 9.60
N ALA A 78 -5.31 12.69 8.79
CA ALA A 78 -6.71 13.10 8.85
C ALA A 78 -7.37 12.64 10.16
N GLY A 79 -7.10 11.41 10.58
CA GLY A 79 -7.55 10.88 11.87
C GLY A 79 -7.00 11.70 13.05
N ASP A 80 -5.71 12.02 13.03
CA ASP A 80 -5.08 12.86 14.06
C ASP A 80 -5.66 14.28 14.12
N SER A 81 -5.97 14.88 12.96
CA SER A 81 -6.56 16.20 12.87
C SER A 81 -7.99 16.23 13.42
N LEU A 82 -8.79 15.19 13.13
CA LEU A 82 -10.15 15.05 13.65
C LEU A 82 -10.16 14.85 15.17
N ARG A 83 -9.28 14.00 15.71
CA ARG A 83 -9.14 13.81 17.17
C ARG A 83 -8.76 15.11 17.88
N GLN A 84 -7.82 15.88 17.31
CA GLN A 84 -7.44 17.19 17.86
C GLN A 84 -8.61 18.18 17.85
N ALA A 85 -9.37 18.23 16.75
CA ALA A 85 -10.54 19.09 16.65
C ALA A 85 -11.61 18.73 17.70
N GLU A 86 -11.88 17.44 17.91
CA GLU A 86 -12.81 16.97 18.95
C GLU A 86 -12.34 17.34 20.36
N GLN A 87 -11.05 17.19 20.67
CA GLN A 87 -10.48 17.57 21.96
C GLN A 87 -10.57 19.08 22.20
N ALA A 88 -10.25 19.88 21.17
CA ALA A 88 -10.35 21.34 21.23
C ALA A 88 -11.79 21.77 21.50
N VAL A 89 -12.77 21.21 20.77
CA VAL A 89 -14.19 21.47 21.04
C VAL A 89 -14.52 21.08 22.48
N ARG A 90 -14.21 19.87 22.95
CA ARG A 90 -14.49 19.46 24.34
C ARG A 90 -13.90 20.41 25.38
N SER A 91 -12.69 20.92 25.16
CA SER A 91 -12.04 21.86 26.07
C SER A 91 -12.70 23.25 26.12
N LEU A 92 -13.44 23.65 25.09
CA LEU A 92 -14.19 24.92 25.06
C LEU A 92 -15.49 24.84 25.86
N TRP A 93 -15.99 23.64 26.12
CA TRP A 93 -17.26 23.39 26.82
C TRP A 93 -17.06 22.69 28.18
N ALA A 94 -15.82 22.58 28.66
CA ALA A 94 -15.46 22.09 29.99
C ALA A 94 -15.21 23.26 30.94
#